data_AF-A0A7Z9KKE1-F1
#
_entry.id   AF-A0A7Z9KKE1-F1
#
_cell.length_a   1.000
_cell.length_b   1.000
_cell.length_c   1.000
_cell.angle_alpha   90.00
_cell.angle_beta   90.00
_cell.angle_gamma   90.00
#
_symmetry.space_group_name_H-M   'P 1'
#
loop_
_entity.id
_entity.type
_entity.pdbx_description
1 polymer ?
#
loop_
_entity_poly.entity_id
_entity_poly.type
_entity_poly.pdbx_seq_one_letter_code
_entity_poly.pdbx_strand_id
1 'polypeptide(L)'
;MQLPNVEEMSAAEKKWFAHSIAGMVVADGRTDQSEMNFLKEAINFLDDKEEVSKIMNVIKEGKTPEMSSLEIDPKQAFLMLKYLAQLMVADANLATKEISFFLLSGRLLGFNNEILTKFWKSARALLEKDLPQGIIETPNLKAKVCLTKVDETGFSFRMNKAMMPNVKIRLKVCKPFQADHPLEGDDAYWDVVTCKMSKQYPVKFDEGRYMVRATFEQKLADFHGILQIIHPENYAVVSDGGFFKTNKNSLLGSYVGCYVCDNPRIKFFVLHSKSMITEPNIFGVSSFIRSVGNLDFCDFNLIQVASCSKCGFSSNDKEHFNRLKSDKSVFSVEEFSTGWEEKVSPFLKKAQAAADKFYGDDRDMELGILSYDLAIATFEQLARFISDDQKKGEVLRKQTSMLMIQAELLMESKVRDAAEANLNKVVDLWVPIFERLKGSLMIHVCLLLFQIKIYFNDLQSAAQYMKFMDNFDTEGKLEEGTEEYKELKLSSAKLKATFDDRGLLSKKILKHFHLDDM
;
A
#
# COMPACT_ATOMS: atom_id res chain seq x y z
N MET A 1 -7.64 -11.84 -5.96
CA MET A 1 -7.69 -13.17 -5.28
C MET A 1 -9.11 -13.38 -4.78
N GLN A 2 -9.70 -14.57 -4.94
CA GLN A 2 -11.10 -14.82 -4.56
C GLN A 2 -11.24 -14.90 -3.04
N LEU A 3 -12.02 -13.98 -2.45
CA LEU A 3 -12.45 -14.03 -1.06
C LEU A 3 -13.53 -15.14 -0.91
N PRO A 4 -13.76 -15.67 0.30
CA PRO A 4 -14.91 -16.54 0.55
C PRO A 4 -16.19 -15.85 0.06
N ASN A 5 -17.01 -16.53 -0.74
CA ASN A 5 -18.25 -15.93 -1.21
C ASN A 5 -19.26 -15.90 -0.06
N VAL A 6 -19.34 -14.78 0.64
CA VAL A 6 -20.17 -14.68 1.84
C VAL A 6 -21.67 -14.66 1.52
N GLU A 7 -22.05 -14.24 0.31
CA GLU A 7 -23.45 -14.23 -0.14
C GLU A 7 -24.02 -15.63 -0.37
N GLU A 8 -23.16 -16.59 -0.74
CA GLU A 8 -23.52 -18.00 -0.93
C GLU A 8 -23.42 -18.82 0.36
N MET A 9 -22.95 -18.23 1.46
CA MET A 9 -22.86 -18.89 2.75
C MET A 9 -24.21 -18.91 3.46
N SER A 10 -24.58 -20.07 3.99
CA SER A 10 -25.63 -20.22 4.97
C SER A 10 -25.33 -19.41 6.23
N ALA A 11 -26.37 -19.09 7.01
CA ALA A 11 -26.22 -18.38 8.27
C ALA A 11 -25.27 -19.09 9.26
N ALA A 12 -25.27 -20.43 9.25
CA ALA A 12 -24.36 -21.23 10.08
C ALA A 12 -22.90 -21.07 9.66
N GLU A 13 -22.61 -21.08 8.36
CA GLU A 13 -21.27 -20.88 7.82
C GLU A 13 -20.78 -19.46 8.06
N LYS A 14 -21.62 -18.44 7.83
CA LYS A 14 -21.31 -17.03 8.12
C LYS A 14 -20.94 -16.84 9.59
N LYS A 15 -21.77 -17.37 10.50
CA LYS A 15 -21.54 -17.33 11.94
C LYS A 15 -20.22 -18.00 12.31
N TRP A 16 -19.99 -19.21 11.83
CA TRP A 16 -18.75 -19.93 12.09
C TRP A 16 -17.53 -19.15 11.60
N PHE A 17 -17.60 -18.60 10.39
CA PHE A 17 -16.50 -17.86 9.82
C PHE A 17 -16.17 -16.60 10.61
N ALA A 18 -17.18 -15.81 10.98
CA ALA A 18 -17.00 -14.62 11.78
C ALA A 18 -16.40 -14.93 13.18
N HIS A 19 -16.83 -16.02 13.82
CA HIS A 19 -16.22 -16.50 15.07
C HIS A 19 -14.77 -16.94 14.87
N SER A 20 -14.45 -17.59 13.75
CA SER A 20 -13.08 -18.00 13.44
C SER A 20 -12.16 -16.79 13.18
N ILE A 21 -12.67 -15.72 12.56
CA ILE A 21 -11.92 -14.47 12.38
C ILE A 21 -11.66 -13.83 13.74
N ALA A 22 -12.71 -13.64 14.54
CA ALA A 22 -12.58 -13.06 15.88
C ALA A 22 -11.63 -13.87 16.77
N GLY A 23 -11.71 -15.20 16.70
CA GLY A 23 -10.83 -16.11 17.41
C GLY A 23 -9.37 -16.01 16.99
N MET A 24 -9.09 -15.78 15.71
CA MET A 24 -7.72 -15.57 15.22
C MET A 24 -7.17 -14.24 15.73
N VAL A 25 -7.94 -13.16 15.63
CA VAL A 25 -7.57 -11.80 16.10
C VAL A 25 -7.20 -11.79 17.58
N VAL A 26 -7.90 -12.57 18.41
CA VAL A 26 -7.62 -12.60 19.86
C VAL A 26 -6.62 -13.69 20.27
N ALA A 27 -6.19 -14.54 19.33
CA ALA A 27 -5.46 -15.77 19.67
C ALA A 27 -4.14 -15.49 20.39
N ASP A 28 -3.40 -14.46 19.97
CA ASP A 28 -2.12 -14.10 20.58
C ASP A 28 -2.27 -13.23 21.85
N GLY A 29 -3.48 -12.69 22.09
CA GLY A 29 -3.82 -11.79 23.18
C GLY A 29 -3.43 -10.33 22.92
N ARG A 30 -3.11 -9.98 21.69
CA ARG A 30 -2.89 -8.63 21.18
C ARG A 30 -3.95 -8.36 20.12
N THR A 31 -4.06 -7.11 19.70
CA THR A 31 -5.01 -6.73 18.66
C THR A 31 -4.41 -5.57 17.91
N ASP A 32 -3.97 -5.82 16.68
CA ASP A 32 -3.41 -4.80 15.79
C ASP A 32 -4.48 -4.19 14.88
N GLN A 33 -4.26 -2.96 14.43
CA GLN A 33 -5.19 -2.26 13.53
C GLN A 33 -5.38 -3.01 12.18
N SER A 34 -4.35 -3.74 11.74
CA SER A 34 -4.38 -4.55 10.52
C SER A 34 -5.33 -5.73 10.66
N GLU A 35 -5.37 -6.36 11.84
CA GLU A 35 -6.27 -7.48 12.19
C GLU A 35 -7.71 -6.99 12.42
N MET A 36 -7.87 -5.79 12.97
CA MET A 36 -9.18 -5.17 13.19
C MET A 36 -9.95 -4.90 11.89
N ASN A 37 -9.27 -4.77 10.75
CA ASN A 37 -9.94 -4.61 9.45
C ASN A 37 -10.65 -5.90 9.03
N PHE A 38 -10.03 -7.07 9.23
CA PHE A 38 -10.66 -8.37 8.98
C PHE A 38 -11.88 -8.60 9.88
N LEU A 39 -11.80 -8.12 11.11
CA LEU A 39 -12.93 -8.19 12.03
C LEU A 39 -14.10 -7.29 11.60
N LYS A 40 -13.83 -6.07 11.11
CA LYS A 40 -14.89 -5.21 10.56
C LYS A 40 -15.57 -5.86 9.37
N GLU A 41 -14.80 -6.49 8.49
CA GLU A 41 -15.34 -7.30 7.39
C GLU A 41 -16.21 -8.45 7.93
N ALA A 42 -15.76 -9.14 8.99
CA ALA A 42 -16.53 -10.20 9.64
C ALA A 42 -17.88 -9.76 10.21
N ILE A 43 -17.93 -8.56 10.79
CA ILE A 43 -19.16 -7.98 11.34
C ILE A 43 -20.11 -7.57 10.20
N ASN A 44 -19.59 -7.02 9.11
CA ASN A 44 -20.40 -6.49 8.02
C ASN A 44 -21.24 -7.54 7.29
N PHE A 45 -20.85 -8.82 7.33
CA PHE A 45 -21.60 -9.88 6.68
C PHE A 45 -22.49 -10.71 7.61
N LEU A 46 -22.55 -10.35 8.91
CA LEU A 46 -23.50 -10.94 9.86
C LEU A 46 -24.77 -10.11 9.91
N ASP A 47 -25.90 -10.75 9.58
CA ASP A 47 -27.22 -10.12 9.59
C ASP A 47 -27.80 -9.96 11.02
N ASP A 48 -27.27 -10.72 11.99
CA ASP A 48 -27.78 -10.79 13.37
C ASP A 48 -26.98 -9.92 14.36
N LYS A 49 -27.65 -8.92 14.93
CA LYS A 49 -27.10 -8.02 15.95
C LYS A 49 -26.67 -8.75 17.24
N GLU A 50 -27.30 -9.86 17.58
CA GLU A 50 -26.92 -10.65 18.76
C GLU A 50 -25.56 -11.34 18.54
N GLU A 51 -25.32 -11.86 17.33
CA GLU A 51 -24.05 -12.50 16.96
C GLU A 51 -22.90 -11.49 16.85
N VAL A 52 -23.18 -10.29 16.33
CA VAL A 52 -22.21 -9.18 16.38
C VAL A 52 -21.83 -8.86 17.84
N SER A 53 -22.79 -8.81 18.76
CA SER A 53 -22.54 -8.60 20.18
C SER A 53 -21.66 -9.71 20.79
N LYS A 54 -21.89 -10.98 20.43
CA LYS A 54 -21.08 -12.12 20.88
C LYS A 54 -19.63 -12.01 20.40
N ILE A 55 -19.41 -11.64 19.15
CA ILE A 55 -18.06 -11.39 18.61
C ILE A 55 -17.36 -10.24 19.33
N MET A 56 -18.09 -9.15 19.59
CA MET A 56 -17.55 -8.02 20.35
C MET A 56 -17.17 -8.42 21.79
N ASN A 57 -17.89 -9.36 22.40
CA ASN A 57 -17.53 -9.89 23.71
C ASN A 57 -16.29 -10.79 23.66
N VAL A 58 -16.13 -11.63 22.63
CA VAL A 58 -14.91 -12.43 22.40
C VAL A 58 -13.66 -11.55 22.39
N ILE A 59 -13.73 -10.40 21.74
CA ILE A 59 -12.62 -9.43 21.69
C ILE A 59 -12.37 -8.77 23.04
N LYS A 60 -13.43 -8.34 23.74
CA LYS A 60 -13.31 -7.72 25.06
C LYS A 60 -12.73 -8.67 26.10
N GLU A 61 -13.09 -9.95 26.04
CA GLU A 61 -12.60 -10.97 26.95
C GLU A 61 -11.21 -11.48 26.58
N GLY A 62 -10.78 -11.30 25.32
CA GLY A 62 -9.50 -11.79 24.81
C GLY A 62 -9.39 -13.31 24.83
N LYS A 63 -10.52 -14.01 24.76
CA LYS A 63 -10.58 -15.48 24.80
C LYS A 63 -11.09 -16.00 23.47
N THR A 64 -10.38 -16.99 22.90
CA THR A 64 -10.81 -17.65 21.67
C THR A 64 -12.17 -18.30 21.85
N PRO A 65 -13.10 -18.15 20.89
CA PRO A 65 -14.43 -18.74 20.97
C PRO A 65 -14.34 -20.27 20.86
N GLU A 66 -15.28 -20.97 21.51
CA GLU A 66 -15.47 -22.40 21.27
C GLU A 66 -16.13 -22.59 19.90
N MET A 67 -15.52 -23.45 19.07
CA MET A 67 -16.00 -23.74 17.72
C MET A 67 -16.25 -25.23 17.57
N SER A 68 -17.35 -25.57 16.90
CA SER A 68 -17.67 -26.94 16.50
C SER A 68 -17.19 -27.22 15.08
N SER A 69 -17.19 -28.50 14.68
CA SER A 69 -17.00 -28.85 13.27
C SER A 69 -18.09 -28.22 12.41
N LEU A 70 -17.74 -27.82 11.19
CA LEU A 70 -18.66 -27.24 10.22
C LEU A 70 -18.72 -28.16 8.99
N GLU A 71 -19.91 -28.61 8.65
CA GLU A 71 -20.15 -29.28 7.37
C GLU A 71 -20.35 -28.20 6.31
N ILE A 72 -19.42 -28.13 5.36
CA ILE A 72 -19.33 -27.06 4.37
C ILE A 72 -18.72 -27.60 3.07
N ASP A 73 -19.06 -26.99 1.95
CA ASP A 73 -18.43 -27.30 0.67
C ASP A 73 -16.89 -27.17 0.75
N PRO A 74 -16.11 -28.16 0.28
CA PRO A 74 -14.66 -28.15 0.38
C PRO A 74 -13.97 -26.92 -0.25
N LYS A 75 -14.54 -26.33 -1.31
CA LYS A 75 -13.98 -25.11 -1.92
C LYS A 75 -14.19 -23.92 -1.00
N GLN A 76 -15.38 -23.76 -0.44
CA GLN A 76 -15.68 -22.68 0.49
C GLN A 76 -14.86 -22.81 1.79
N ALA A 77 -14.73 -24.04 2.31
CA ALA A 77 -13.86 -24.35 3.45
C ALA A 77 -12.40 -23.96 3.18
N PHE A 78 -11.91 -24.21 1.97
CA PHE A 78 -10.55 -23.85 1.57
C PHE A 78 -10.36 -22.33 1.44
N LEU A 79 -11.36 -21.60 0.92
CA LEU A 79 -11.31 -20.14 0.87
C LEU A 79 -11.30 -19.51 2.27
N MET A 80 -12.12 -20.02 3.20
CA MET A 80 -12.12 -19.59 4.60
C MET A 80 -10.77 -19.86 5.26
N LEU A 81 -10.21 -21.05 5.06
CA LEU A 81 -8.89 -21.39 5.57
C LEU A 81 -7.80 -20.46 5.01
N LYS A 82 -7.87 -20.13 3.71
CA LYS A 82 -6.93 -19.22 3.05
C LYS A 82 -7.01 -17.80 3.62
N TYR A 83 -8.21 -17.31 3.86
CA TYR A 83 -8.44 -16.01 4.50
C TYR A 83 -7.86 -15.98 5.92
N LEU A 84 -8.11 -17.02 6.73
CA LEU A 84 -7.52 -17.15 8.06
C LEU A 84 -5.99 -17.19 8.03
N ALA A 85 -5.38 -17.81 7.00
CA ALA A 85 -3.92 -17.83 6.85
C ALA A 85 -3.32 -16.46 6.54
N GLN A 86 -4.07 -15.58 5.84
CA GLN A 86 -3.66 -14.20 5.57
C GLN A 86 -3.77 -13.34 6.82
N LEU A 87 -4.88 -13.46 7.53
CA LEU A 87 -5.09 -12.80 8.82
C LEU A 87 -3.97 -13.12 9.81
N MET A 88 -3.62 -14.40 9.92
CA MET A 88 -2.57 -14.94 10.80
C MET A 88 -1.16 -14.38 10.52
N VAL A 89 -0.93 -13.72 9.38
CA VAL A 89 0.37 -13.07 9.07
C VAL A 89 0.23 -11.56 8.86
N ALA A 90 -0.95 -10.99 9.11
CA ALA A 90 -1.27 -9.60 8.80
C ALA A 90 -0.51 -8.60 9.69
N ASP A 91 -0.23 -8.96 10.94
CA ASP A 91 0.51 -8.16 11.91
C ASP A 91 2.04 -8.28 11.79
N ALA A 92 2.51 -9.03 10.78
CA ALA A 92 3.92 -9.39 10.56
C ALA A 92 4.60 -10.12 11.74
N ASN A 93 3.83 -10.70 12.66
CA ASN A 93 4.33 -11.38 13.85
C ASN A 93 3.53 -12.66 14.16
N LEU A 94 3.81 -13.70 13.37
CA LEU A 94 3.19 -15.02 13.54
C LEU A 94 3.51 -15.72 14.88
N ALA A 95 2.61 -15.59 15.85
CA ALA A 95 2.69 -16.17 17.17
C ALA A 95 2.26 -17.65 17.21
N THR A 96 2.79 -18.38 18.19
CA THR A 96 2.47 -19.79 18.39
C THR A 96 0.98 -20.05 18.65
N LYS A 97 0.30 -19.12 19.32
CA LYS A 97 -1.12 -19.25 19.63
C LYS A 97 -1.99 -19.09 18.38
N GLU A 98 -1.60 -18.22 17.46
CA GLU A 98 -2.29 -18.05 16.17
C GLU A 98 -2.11 -19.29 15.30
N ILE A 99 -0.91 -19.86 15.21
CA ILE A 99 -0.70 -21.15 14.52
C ILE A 99 -1.56 -22.23 15.17
N SER A 100 -1.60 -22.30 16.50
CA SER A 100 -2.45 -23.25 17.23
C SER A 100 -3.93 -23.09 16.87
N PHE A 101 -4.42 -21.87 16.82
CA PHE A 101 -5.80 -21.58 16.48
C PHE A 101 -6.08 -21.88 15.01
N PHE A 102 -5.20 -21.50 14.09
CA PHE A 102 -5.27 -21.85 12.66
C PHE A 102 -5.37 -23.36 12.42
N LEU A 103 -4.50 -24.13 13.10
CA LEU A 103 -4.52 -25.60 13.02
C LEU A 103 -5.82 -26.17 13.59
N LEU A 104 -6.37 -25.58 14.65
CA LEU A 104 -7.66 -25.98 15.22
C LEU A 104 -8.80 -25.71 14.22
N SER A 105 -8.92 -24.48 13.72
CA SER A 105 -9.94 -24.07 12.76
C SER A 105 -9.90 -24.92 11.49
N GLY A 106 -8.70 -25.18 10.96
CA GLY A 106 -8.52 -26.03 9.78
C GLY A 106 -8.99 -27.47 9.99
N ARG A 107 -8.76 -28.06 11.18
CA ARG A 107 -9.27 -29.40 11.49
C ARG A 107 -10.77 -29.44 11.62
N LEU A 108 -11.38 -28.40 12.20
CA LEU A 108 -12.83 -28.27 12.31
C LEU A 108 -13.52 -28.08 10.95
N LEU A 109 -12.79 -27.58 9.95
CA LEU A 109 -13.20 -27.52 8.53
C LEU A 109 -12.90 -28.81 7.75
N GLY A 110 -12.38 -29.86 8.40
CA GLY A 110 -12.11 -31.16 7.78
C GLY A 110 -10.74 -31.31 7.10
N PHE A 111 -9.82 -30.37 7.26
CA PHE A 111 -8.47 -30.48 6.70
C PHE A 111 -7.53 -31.32 7.57
N ASN A 112 -6.64 -32.08 6.94
CA ASN A 112 -5.61 -32.85 7.63
C ASN A 112 -4.40 -31.98 8.03
N ASN A 113 -3.60 -32.46 9.00
CA ASN A 113 -2.44 -31.73 9.52
C ASN A 113 -1.35 -31.49 8.47
N GLU A 114 -1.22 -32.32 7.44
CA GLU A 114 -0.19 -32.15 6.40
C GLU A 114 -0.47 -30.91 5.54
N ILE A 115 -1.71 -30.76 5.08
CA ILE A 115 -2.16 -29.60 4.30
C ILE A 115 -2.01 -28.34 5.15
N LEU A 116 -2.51 -28.37 6.39
CA LEU A 116 -2.45 -27.23 7.30
C LEU A 116 -0.99 -26.82 7.58
N THR A 117 -0.11 -27.80 7.76
CA THR A 117 1.33 -27.55 7.99
C THR A 117 1.99 -26.91 6.79
N LYS A 118 1.68 -27.35 5.57
CA LYS A 118 2.17 -26.70 4.35
C LYS A 118 1.64 -25.27 4.24
N PHE A 119 0.36 -25.06 4.58
CA PHE A 119 -0.30 -23.77 4.43
C PHE A 119 0.30 -22.68 5.31
N TRP A 120 0.41 -22.91 6.63
CA TRP A 120 0.98 -21.88 7.52
C TRP A 120 2.47 -21.65 7.24
N LYS A 121 3.21 -22.68 6.81
CA LYS A 121 4.62 -22.52 6.38
C LYS A 121 4.75 -21.66 5.13
N SER A 122 3.86 -21.82 4.15
CA SER A 122 3.81 -20.98 2.95
C SER A 122 3.44 -19.53 3.28
N ALA A 123 2.43 -19.31 4.14
CA ALA A 123 2.05 -17.98 4.61
C ALA A 123 3.22 -17.28 5.32
N ARG A 124 3.92 -18.00 6.21
CA ARG A 124 5.14 -17.51 6.85
C ARG A 124 6.24 -17.17 5.85
N ALA A 125 6.48 -18.03 4.86
CA ALA A 125 7.52 -17.81 3.86
C ALA A 125 7.25 -16.55 3.02
N LEU A 126 5.98 -16.23 2.76
CA LEU A 126 5.59 -14.97 2.11
C LEU A 126 5.91 -13.78 3.02
N LEU A 127 5.48 -13.81 4.28
CA LEU A 127 5.80 -12.76 5.25
C LEU A 127 7.32 -12.54 5.38
N GLU A 128 8.09 -13.62 5.46
CA GLU A 128 9.54 -13.57 5.65
C GLU A 128 10.31 -12.98 4.45
N LYS A 129 9.70 -12.89 3.25
CA LYS A 129 10.31 -12.23 2.09
C LYS A 129 10.38 -10.71 2.24
N ASP A 130 9.38 -10.13 2.89
CA ASP A 130 9.24 -8.68 3.01
C ASP A 130 9.94 -8.12 4.25
N LEU A 131 10.45 -8.99 5.12
CA LEU A 131 11.19 -8.62 6.31
C LEU A 131 12.68 -8.33 6.01
N PRO A 132 13.32 -7.42 6.78
CA PRO A 132 14.74 -7.12 6.63
C PRO A 132 15.60 -8.38 6.69
N GLN A 133 16.56 -8.49 5.79
CA GLN A 133 17.43 -9.66 5.67
C GLN A 133 18.82 -9.34 6.24
N GLY A 134 19.48 -10.36 6.79
CA GLY A 134 20.87 -10.25 7.22
C GLY A 134 21.64 -11.55 7.12
N ILE A 135 22.96 -11.47 7.23
CA ILE A 135 23.85 -12.60 7.41
C ILE A 135 24.35 -12.58 8.84
N ILE A 136 24.15 -13.69 9.54
CA ILE A 136 24.75 -13.94 10.84
C ILE A 136 25.98 -14.84 10.70
N GLU A 137 27.07 -14.46 11.35
CA GLU A 137 28.30 -15.22 11.42
C GLU A 137 28.70 -15.46 12.88
N THR A 138 29.02 -16.70 13.20
CA THR A 138 29.69 -17.13 14.43
C THR A 138 30.91 -17.95 14.03
N PRO A 139 31.81 -18.34 14.97
CA PRO A 139 33.00 -19.12 14.62
C PRO A 139 32.73 -20.39 13.81
N ASN A 140 31.55 -21.02 13.98
CA ASN A 140 31.22 -22.31 13.37
C ASN A 140 30.01 -22.25 12.42
N LEU A 141 29.49 -21.07 12.12
CA LEU A 141 28.24 -20.94 11.37
C LEU A 141 28.19 -19.60 10.62
N LYS A 142 27.80 -19.66 9.34
CA LYS A 142 27.39 -18.51 8.55
C LYS A 142 26.02 -18.81 7.93
N ALA A 143 25.03 -17.96 8.16
CA ALA A 143 23.67 -18.19 7.67
C ALA A 143 22.97 -16.88 7.30
N LYS A 144 22.21 -16.90 6.21
CA LYS A 144 21.25 -15.83 5.87
C LYS A 144 19.99 -16.02 6.69
N VAL A 145 19.51 -14.94 7.30
CA VAL A 145 18.35 -14.95 8.20
C VAL A 145 17.46 -13.73 7.98
N CYS A 146 16.17 -13.90 8.25
CA CYS A 146 15.23 -12.79 8.36
C CYS A 146 15.34 -12.19 9.77
N LEU A 147 15.42 -10.86 9.83
CA LEU A 147 15.47 -10.10 11.08
C LEU A 147 14.04 -9.72 11.48
N THR A 148 13.69 -10.01 12.72
CA THR A 148 12.38 -9.73 13.32
C THR A 148 12.55 -9.03 14.65
N LYS A 149 11.53 -8.27 15.10
CA LYS A 149 11.55 -7.54 16.38
C LYS A 149 12.84 -6.72 16.57
N VAL A 150 13.25 -5.99 15.53
CA VAL A 150 14.44 -5.14 15.56
C VAL A 150 14.09 -3.89 16.36
N ASP A 151 14.85 -3.62 17.41
CA ASP A 151 14.75 -2.42 18.25
C ASP A 151 16.15 -1.97 18.66
N GLU A 152 16.28 -0.89 19.44
CA GLU A 152 17.59 -0.34 19.82
C GLU A 152 18.46 -1.30 20.64
N THR A 153 17.87 -2.33 21.26
CA THR A 153 18.57 -3.29 22.13
C THR A 153 19.05 -4.52 21.39
N GLY A 154 18.37 -4.90 20.31
CA GLY A 154 18.66 -6.13 19.59
C GLY A 154 17.63 -6.53 18.55
N PHE A 155 17.70 -7.79 18.15
CA PHE A 155 16.86 -8.37 17.10
C PHE A 155 16.68 -9.87 17.33
N SER A 156 15.66 -10.43 16.69
CA SER A 156 15.35 -11.86 16.71
C SER A 156 15.46 -12.46 15.31
N PHE A 157 15.85 -13.73 15.23
CA PHE A 157 15.92 -14.48 13.98
C PHE A 157 15.72 -15.98 14.22
N ARG A 158 15.36 -16.71 13.16
CA ARG A 158 15.10 -18.15 13.21
C ARG A 158 16.28 -18.96 12.66
N MET A 159 16.62 -20.05 13.35
CA MET A 159 17.69 -20.98 12.97
C MET A 159 17.21 -22.43 12.97
N ASN A 160 17.83 -23.28 12.15
CA ASN A 160 17.62 -24.74 12.12
C ASN A 160 18.50 -25.51 13.12
N LYS A 161 19.20 -24.80 14.01
CA LYS A 161 20.05 -25.38 15.04
C LYS A 161 20.11 -24.45 16.24
N ALA A 162 20.16 -25.03 17.43
CA ALA A 162 20.42 -24.28 18.66
C ALA A 162 21.81 -23.64 18.59
N MET A 163 21.91 -22.39 19.07
CA MET A 163 23.18 -21.68 19.19
C MET A 163 23.76 -21.89 20.59
N MET A 164 25.08 -21.80 20.69
CA MET A 164 25.76 -21.81 21.99
C MET A 164 25.30 -20.58 22.80
N PRO A 165 24.93 -20.74 24.08
CA PRO A 165 24.55 -19.61 24.92
C PRO A 165 25.65 -18.53 24.92
N ASN A 166 25.26 -17.26 24.88
CA ASN A 166 26.20 -16.13 24.92
C ASN A 166 27.23 -16.07 23.78
N VAL A 167 27.04 -16.84 22.70
CA VAL A 167 27.96 -16.80 21.55
C VAL A 167 27.94 -15.42 20.90
N LYS A 168 29.12 -14.94 20.51
CA LYS A 168 29.27 -13.73 19.70
C LYS A 168 28.75 -13.98 18.29
N ILE A 169 27.93 -13.05 17.82
CA ILE A 169 27.31 -13.05 16.50
C ILE A 169 27.80 -11.79 15.80
N ARG A 170 28.37 -11.93 14.61
CA ARG A 170 28.58 -10.82 13.68
C ARG A 170 27.39 -10.75 12.75
N LEU A 171 26.68 -9.63 12.74
CA LEU A 171 25.55 -9.38 11.86
C LEU A 171 26.00 -8.46 10.71
N LYS A 172 25.74 -8.86 9.46
CA LYS A 172 25.76 -7.98 8.29
C LYS A 172 24.33 -7.80 7.79
N VAL A 173 23.82 -6.58 7.77
CA VAL A 173 22.45 -6.28 7.29
C VAL A 173 22.47 -6.10 5.78
N CYS A 174 21.51 -6.68 5.05
CA CYS A 174 21.38 -6.45 3.61
C CYS A 174 20.90 -5.02 3.33
N LYS A 175 21.50 -4.33 2.35
CA LYS A 175 20.95 -3.06 1.84
C LYS A 175 19.62 -3.31 1.09
N PRO A 176 18.67 -2.36 1.12
CA PRO A 176 17.43 -2.47 0.34
C PRO A 176 17.74 -2.63 -1.15
N PHE A 177 16.94 -3.43 -1.85
CA PHE A 177 17.08 -3.65 -3.29
C PHE A 177 16.88 -2.32 -4.03
N GLN A 178 17.94 -1.77 -4.65
CA GLN A 178 17.81 -0.67 -5.60
C GLN A 178 17.50 -1.30 -6.96
N ALA A 179 16.31 -1.00 -7.50
CA ALA A 179 15.74 -1.69 -8.65
C ALA A 179 16.61 -1.65 -9.93
N ASP A 180 17.55 -0.72 -10.03
CA ASP A 180 18.32 -0.54 -11.25
C ASP A 180 19.58 -1.41 -11.34
N HIS A 181 20.28 -1.71 -10.24
CA HIS A 181 21.51 -2.53 -10.26
C HIS A 181 21.58 -3.47 -9.04
N PRO A 182 21.71 -4.80 -9.22
CA PRO A 182 21.98 -5.70 -8.11
C PRO A 182 23.31 -5.31 -7.45
N LEU A 183 23.29 -4.93 -6.18
CA LEU A 183 24.52 -4.80 -5.41
C LEU A 183 25.11 -6.22 -5.25
N GLU A 184 26.29 -6.45 -5.82
CA GLU A 184 27.03 -7.71 -5.71
C GLU A 184 28.23 -7.54 -4.76
N GLY A 185 28.62 -8.60 -4.05
CA GLY A 185 29.78 -8.59 -3.14
C GLY A 185 29.52 -7.93 -1.78
N ASP A 186 30.57 -7.40 -1.14
CA ASP A 186 30.48 -6.76 0.18
C ASP A 186 29.63 -5.48 0.16
N ASP A 187 29.48 -4.83 -0.99
CA ASP A 187 28.69 -3.61 -1.17
C ASP A 187 27.17 -3.83 -0.99
N ALA A 188 26.71 -5.08 -1.07
CA ALA A 188 25.33 -5.49 -0.82
C ALA A 188 24.94 -5.42 0.67
N TYR A 189 25.91 -5.20 1.56
CA TYR A 189 25.71 -5.23 2.99
C TYR A 189 26.14 -3.92 3.66
N TRP A 190 25.51 -3.63 4.79
CA TRP A 190 26.01 -2.65 5.74
C TRP A 190 27.17 -3.22 6.55
N ASP A 191 27.87 -2.34 7.27
CA ASP A 191 29.00 -2.72 8.11
C ASP A 191 28.58 -3.66 9.25
N VAL A 192 29.57 -4.42 9.72
CA VAL A 192 29.36 -5.48 10.70
C VAL A 192 28.94 -4.92 12.05
N VAL A 193 27.87 -5.49 12.61
CA VAL A 193 27.44 -5.27 13.99
C VAL A 193 27.84 -6.45 14.86
N THR A 194 28.55 -6.17 15.95
CA THR A 194 28.86 -7.14 16.99
C THR A 194 27.68 -7.28 17.93
N CYS A 195 27.19 -8.52 18.01
CA CYS A 195 26.02 -8.89 18.76
C CYS A 195 26.36 -10.10 19.65
N LYS A 196 25.51 -10.35 20.65
CA LYS A 196 25.61 -11.51 21.52
C LYS A 196 24.26 -12.20 21.61
N MET A 197 24.26 -13.52 21.48
CA MET A 197 23.07 -14.32 21.73
C MET A 197 22.64 -14.14 23.19
N SER A 198 21.40 -13.69 23.40
CA SER A 198 20.86 -13.44 24.74
C SER A 198 19.87 -14.50 25.19
N LYS A 199 18.98 -14.94 24.29
CA LYS A 199 17.97 -15.97 24.57
C LYS A 199 17.70 -16.81 23.33
N GLN A 200 17.31 -18.07 23.52
CA GLN A 200 16.69 -18.87 22.47
C GLN A 200 15.60 -19.78 23.03
N TYR A 201 14.65 -20.12 22.19
CA TYR A 201 13.62 -21.11 22.51
C TYR A 201 13.24 -21.89 21.25
N PRO A 202 12.89 -23.18 21.38
CA PRO A 202 12.39 -23.95 20.24
C PRO A 202 11.07 -23.34 19.74
N VAL A 203 10.91 -23.29 18.42
CA VAL A 203 9.68 -22.80 17.80
C VAL A 203 8.67 -23.93 17.81
N LYS A 204 7.60 -23.78 18.59
CA LYS A 204 6.50 -24.77 18.64
C LYS A 204 5.88 -24.90 17.24
N PHE A 205 5.58 -26.14 16.83
CA PHE A 205 5.11 -26.56 15.49
C PHE A 205 6.15 -26.54 14.35
N ASP A 206 7.37 -26.06 14.58
CA ASP A 206 8.45 -26.05 13.59
C ASP A 206 9.64 -26.86 14.12
N GLU A 207 9.52 -28.19 14.05
CA GLU A 207 10.51 -29.11 14.63
C GLU A 207 11.93 -28.82 14.12
N GLY A 208 12.89 -28.81 15.04
CA GLY A 208 14.29 -28.50 14.75
C GLY A 208 14.59 -27.01 14.54
N ARG A 209 13.60 -26.11 14.66
CA ARG A 209 13.81 -24.67 14.51
C ARG A 209 13.81 -23.95 15.87
N TYR A 210 14.69 -22.97 16.00
CA TYR A 210 14.88 -22.17 17.20
C TYR A 210 14.69 -20.69 16.85
N MET A 211 13.98 -19.97 17.70
CA MET A 211 13.98 -18.51 17.69
C MET A 211 15.10 -18.04 18.59
N VAL A 212 16.01 -17.23 18.06
CA VAL A 212 17.16 -16.69 18.77
C VAL A 212 17.00 -15.18 18.88
N ARG A 213 17.16 -14.64 20.08
CA ARG A 213 17.30 -13.22 20.35
C ARG A 213 18.78 -12.90 20.50
N ALA A 214 19.25 -11.89 19.79
CA ALA A 214 20.57 -11.31 19.96
C ALA A 214 20.46 -9.87 20.45
N THR A 215 21.42 -9.44 21.25
CA THR A 215 21.57 -8.06 21.75
C THR A 215 22.81 -7.43 21.14
N PHE A 216 22.76 -6.13 20.86
CA PHE A 216 23.92 -5.40 20.36
C PHE A 216 24.97 -5.21 21.46
N GLU A 217 26.24 -5.49 21.17
CA GLU A 217 27.37 -5.25 22.10
C GLU A 217 28.13 -3.96 21.77
N GLN A 218 27.69 -3.22 20.75
CA GLN A 218 28.29 -1.97 20.31
C GLN A 218 27.23 -0.89 20.14
N LYS A 219 27.68 0.37 20.15
CA LYS A 219 26.81 1.50 19.77
C LYS A 219 26.46 1.39 18.29
N LEU A 220 25.19 1.56 18.00
CA LEU A 220 24.67 1.59 16.63
C LEU A 220 24.96 2.96 16.01
N ALA A 221 25.15 2.95 14.69
CA ALA A 221 25.46 4.10 13.86
C ALA A 221 24.95 3.84 12.44
N ASP A 222 24.83 4.90 11.63
CA ASP A 222 24.16 4.87 10.34
C ASP A 222 24.75 3.83 9.38
N PHE A 223 26.06 3.64 9.37
CA PHE A 223 26.74 2.69 8.49
C PHE A 223 26.46 1.21 8.82
N HIS A 224 25.74 0.91 9.92
CA HIS A 224 25.35 -0.44 10.31
C HIS A 224 24.01 -0.90 9.73
N GLY A 225 23.21 -0.02 9.13
CA GLY A 225 21.91 -0.39 8.54
C GLY A 225 20.77 -0.64 9.53
N ILE A 226 21.05 -0.72 10.83
CA ILE A 226 20.04 -1.02 11.86
C ILE A 226 19.13 0.18 12.12
N LEU A 227 19.68 1.40 12.14
CA LEU A 227 18.89 2.60 12.39
C LEU A 227 17.92 2.88 11.23
N GLN A 228 18.28 2.49 10.00
CA GLN A 228 17.42 2.51 8.82
C GLN A 228 16.22 1.55 8.94
N ILE A 229 16.37 0.47 9.71
CA ILE A 229 15.28 -0.49 9.97
C ILE A 229 14.38 0.01 11.11
N ILE A 230 14.97 0.58 12.16
CA ILE A 230 14.22 1.05 13.34
C ILE A 230 13.52 2.39 13.06
N HIS A 231 14.16 3.25 12.27
CA HIS A 231 13.69 4.60 11.93
C HIS A 231 13.74 4.85 10.42
N PRO A 232 13.04 4.05 9.59
CA PRO A 232 13.08 4.20 8.13
C PRO A 232 12.79 5.63 7.66
N GLU A 233 11.97 6.37 8.40
CA GLU A 233 11.65 7.78 8.19
C GLU A 233 12.86 8.72 8.27
N ASN A 234 13.84 8.43 9.13
CA ASN A 234 15.02 9.28 9.35
C ASN A 234 16.11 9.05 8.29
N TYR A 235 16.03 7.94 7.55
CA TYR A 235 17.08 7.51 6.61
C TYR A 235 16.58 7.26 5.18
N ALA A 236 15.33 7.59 4.88
CA ALA A 236 14.89 7.73 3.49
C ALA A 236 15.78 8.78 2.81
N VAL A 237 16.56 8.36 1.79
CA VAL A 237 17.58 9.13 1.04
C VAL A 237 17.52 10.63 1.35
N VAL A 238 18.46 11.08 2.19
CA VAL A 238 18.66 12.48 2.54
C VAL A 238 18.94 13.22 1.24
N SER A 239 18.02 14.06 0.81
CA SER A 239 18.31 15.00 -0.26
C SER A 239 19.38 15.97 0.23
N ASP A 240 20.32 16.37 -0.64
CA ASP A 240 21.37 17.37 -0.36
C ASP A 240 20.77 18.68 0.20
N GLY A 241 19.50 18.95 -0.10
CA GLY A 241 18.75 20.08 0.44
C GLY A 241 18.44 20.01 1.94
N GLY A 242 18.54 18.83 2.57
CA GLY A 242 18.25 18.60 3.99
C GLY A 242 16.76 18.53 4.34
N PHE A 243 16.47 18.32 5.63
CA PHE A 243 15.11 18.34 6.18
C PHE A 243 14.73 19.71 6.72
N PHE A 244 13.43 19.98 6.77
CA PHE A 244 12.89 21.15 7.47
C PHE A 244 11.81 20.72 8.45
N LYS A 245 11.67 21.50 9.53
CA LYS A 245 10.63 21.30 10.52
C LYS A 245 9.27 21.69 9.91
N THR A 246 8.33 20.76 9.95
CA THR A 246 6.93 20.94 9.58
C THR A 246 6.15 21.55 10.76
N ASN A 247 5.03 22.19 10.48
CA ASN A 247 4.12 22.69 11.51
C ASN A 247 3.32 21.54 12.13
N LYS A 248 2.98 20.53 11.33
CA LYS A 248 2.22 19.34 11.74
C LYS A 248 3.17 18.18 12.06
N ASN A 249 3.02 17.56 13.24
CA ASN A 249 3.84 16.42 13.66
C ASN A 249 3.54 15.11 12.89
N SER A 250 2.51 15.10 12.04
CA SER A 250 2.17 14.01 11.13
C SER A 250 2.92 14.05 9.80
N LEU A 251 3.72 15.10 9.57
CA LEU A 251 4.44 15.33 8.32
C LEU A 251 5.95 15.32 8.51
N LEU A 252 6.63 14.78 7.49
CA LEU A 252 8.05 14.94 7.25
C LEU A 252 8.27 15.92 6.11
N GLY A 253 9.21 16.85 6.28
CA GLY A 253 9.55 17.86 5.28
C GLY A 253 11.00 17.70 4.82
N SER A 254 11.21 17.60 3.51
CA SER A 254 12.56 17.59 2.91
C SER A 254 12.66 18.59 1.76
N TYR A 255 13.84 19.17 1.56
CA TYR A 255 14.11 19.99 0.39
C TYR A 255 14.60 19.14 -0.76
N VAL A 256 14.00 19.29 -1.93
CA VAL A 256 14.45 18.69 -3.20
C VAL A 256 14.79 19.82 -4.17
N GLY A 257 15.59 19.53 -5.20
CA GLY A 257 15.91 20.50 -6.24
C GLY A 257 15.16 20.23 -7.55
N CYS A 258 15.03 21.28 -8.36
CA CYS A 258 14.32 21.24 -9.62
C CYS A 258 15.26 20.84 -10.77
N TYR A 259 14.93 19.79 -11.53
CA TYR A 259 15.67 19.48 -12.77
C TYR A 259 15.53 20.55 -13.86
N VAL A 260 14.44 21.33 -13.84
CA VAL A 260 14.12 22.27 -14.93
C VAL A 260 14.87 23.60 -14.82
N CYS A 261 15.04 24.11 -13.61
CA CYS A 261 15.61 25.46 -13.38
C CYS A 261 16.65 25.51 -12.25
N ASP A 262 17.12 24.34 -11.80
CA ASP A 262 18.13 24.18 -10.75
C ASP A 262 17.80 24.89 -9.43
N ASN A 263 16.52 25.15 -9.16
CA ASN A 263 16.09 25.67 -7.86
C ASN A 263 16.36 24.62 -6.77
N PRO A 264 17.24 24.87 -5.79
CA PRO A 264 17.67 23.82 -4.86
C PRO A 264 16.76 23.67 -3.63
N ARG A 265 15.68 24.46 -3.52
CA ARG A 265 14.85 24.55 -2.31
C ARG A 265 13.37 24.42 -2.61
N ILE A 266 12.96 23.28 -3.17
CA ILE A 266 11.55 22.90 -3.26
C ILE A 266 11.18 22.12 -1.99
N LYS A 267 10.14 22.56 -1.30
CA LYS A 267 9.61 21.81 -0.15
C LYS A 267 8.82 20.60 -0.65
N PHE A 268 9.20 19.42 -0.20
CA PHE A 268 8.53 18.16 -0.46
C PHE A 268 8.06 17.55 0.85
N PHE A 269 6.75 17.32 0.96
CA PHE A 269 6.11 16.77 2.15
C PHE A 269 5.83 15.29 1.99
N VAL A 270 6.01 14.53 3.05
CA VAL A 270 5.64 13.12 3.13
C VAL A 270 4.83 12.92 4.40
N LEU A 271 3.71 12.23 4.29
CA LEU A 271 2.90 11.86 5.42
C LEU A 271 3.56 10.69 6.18
N HIS A 272 3.61 10.76 7.52
CA HIS A 272 4.08 9.62 8.31
C HIS A 272 3.21 8.39 8.05
N SER A 273 3.85 7.23 7.92
CA SER A 273 3.14 5.96 7.70
C SER A 273 2.15 5.71 8.83
N LYS A 274 0.92 5.29 8.47
CA LYS A 274 -0.20 5.03 9.39
C LYS A 274 -0.58 6.22 10.29
N SER A 275 -0.25 7.46 9.90
CA SER A 275 -0.59 8.66 10.68
C SER A 275 -2.01 9.17 10.47
N MET A 276 -2.65 8.84 9.34
CA MET A 276 -4.02 9.23 9.01
C MET A 276 -4.90 8.02 8.74
N ILE A 277 -6.16 8.15 9.12
CA ILE A 277 -7.24 7.24 8.71
C ILE A 277 -7.80 7.78 7.40
N THR A 278 -7.80 6.93 6.38
CA THR A 278 -8.28 7.26 5.04
C THR A 278 -9.46 6.39 4.64
N GLU A 279 -10.33 6.95 3.81
CA GLU A 279 -11.44 6.25 3.18
C GLU A 279 -11.37 6.42 1.66
N PRO A 280 -11.37 5.34 0.87
CA PRO A 280 -11.34 5.45 -0.59
C PRO A 280 -12.73 5.79 -1.15
N ASN A 281 -12.77 6.74 -2.08
CA ASN A 281 -13.98 7.05 -2.85
C ASN A 281 -14.31 5.94 -3.87
N ILE A 282 -15.40 6.09 -4.63
CA ILE A 282 -15.85 5.07 -5.61
C ILE A 282 -14.84 4.77 -6.73
N PHE A 283 -13.86 5.66 -6.94
CA PHE A 283 -12.77 5.50 -7.90
C PHE A 283 -11.44 5.07 -7.25
N GLY A 284 -11.42 4.85 -5.94
CA GLY A 284 -10.23 4.44 -5.18
C GLY A 284 -9.30 5.59 -4.77
N VAL A 285 -9.72 6.85 -4.91
CA VAL A 285 -8.98 8.01 -4.38
C VAL A 285 -9.18 8.10 -2.88
N SER A 286 -8.10 8.17 -2.11
CA SER A 286 -8.17 8.27 -0.66
C SER A 286 -8.53 9.67 -0.18
N SER A 287 -9.52 9.76 0.71
CA SER A 287 -9.88 10.97 1.45
C SER A 287 -9.44 10.83 2.90
N PHE A 288 -8.90 11.89 3.48
CA PHE A 288 -8.30 11.89 4.82
C PHE A 288 -9.34 12.30 5.85
N ILE A 289 -9.74 11.37 6.73
CA ILE A 289 -10.88 11.56 7.62
C ILE A 289 -10.45 12.12 8.99
N ARG A 290 -9.40 11.52 9.58
CA ARG A 290 -8.87 11.93 10.90
C ARG A 290 -7.46 11.41 11.14
N SER A 291 -6.75 11.98 12.11
CA SER A 291 -5.44 11.51 12.54
C SER A 291 -5.52 10.27 13.44
N VAL A 292 -4.42 9.52 13.48
CA VAL A 292 -4.22 8.38 14.39
C VAL A 292 -3.52 8.87 15.66
N GLY A 293 -4.10 8.56 16.81
CA GLY A 293 -3.53 8.89 18.12
C GLY A 293 -3.48 10.41 18.37
N ASN A 294 -2.33 10.90 18.82
CA ASN A 294 -2.10 12.31 19.17
C ASN A 294 -1.40 13.10 18.05
N LEU A 295 -1.45 12.60 16.81
CA LEU A 295 -0.86 13.28 15.66
C LEU A 295 -1.81 14.37 15.13
N ASP A 296 -1.22 15.43 14.58
CA ASP A 296 -1.95 16.54 13.97
C ASP A 296 -2.63 16.07 12.69
N PHE A 297 -3.92 16.36 12.54
CA PHE A 297 -4.64 16.05 11.31
C PHE A 297 -4.04 16.77 10.10
N CYS A 298 -3.87 16.03 9.01
CA CYS A 298 -3.44 16.56 7.73
C CYS A 298 -4.28 15.94 6.62
N ASP A 299 -5.08 16.77 5.94
CA ASP A 299 -5.59 16.39 4.62
C ASP A 299 -4.43 16.47 3.62
N PHE A 300 -3.80 15.31 3.39
CA PHE A 300 -2.59 15.26 2.59
C PHE A 300 -2.86 15.53 1.11
N ASN A 301 -4.10 15.37 0.62
CA ASN A 301 -4.46 15.74 -0.74
C ASN A 301 -4.17 17.23 -1.01
N LEU A 302 -4.28 18.10 -0.01
CA LEU A 302 -4.00 19.53 -0.20
C LEU A 302 -2.51 19.83 -0.46
N ILE A 303 -1.60 19.01 0.09
CA ILE A 303 -0.16 19.33 0.12
C ILE A 303 0.73 18.29 -0.56
N GLN A 304 0.16 17.19 -1.07
CA GLN A 304 0.90 16.08 -1.69
C GLN A 304 1.72 16.53 -2.93
N VAL A 305 1.26 17.54 -3.65
CA VAL A 305 1.98 18.09 -4.81
C VAL A 305 3.04 19.11 -4.36
N ALA A 306 4.30 18.78 -4.64
CA ALA A 306 5.42 19.72 -4.53
C ALA A 306 5.52 20.57 -5.81
N SER A 307 5.84 21.86 -5.64
CA SER A 307 5.83 22.83 -6.73
C SER A 307 7.06 23.73 -6.68
N CYS A 308 7.73 23.93 -7.82
CA CYS A 308 8.87 24.82 -7.93
C CYS A 308 8.44 26.28 -7.99
N SER A 309 8.92 27.10 -7.06
CA SER A 309 8.59 28.54 -6.99
C SER A 309 9.14 29.39 -8.14
N LYS A 310 10.13 28.88 -8.89
CA LYS A 310 10.76 29.61 -10.00
C LYS A 310 10.13 29.30 -11.36
N CYS A 311 9.95 28.02 -11.69
CA CYS A 311 9.47 27.62 -13.01
C CYS A 311 8.09 26.96 -12.99
N GLY A 312 7.46 26.75 -11.82
CA GLY A 312 6.14 26.14 -11.74
C GLY A 312 6.08 24.63 -12.05
N PHE A 313 7.22 23.95 -12.23
CA PHE A 313 7.24 22.49 -12.33
C PHE A 313 6.66 21.87 -11.06
N SER A 314 5.68 20.97 -11.20
CA SER A 314 4.94 20.42 -10.07
C SER A 314 4.73 18.91 -10.21
N SER A 315 4.96 18.18 -9.11
CA SER A 315 4.73 16.73 -9.05
C SER A 315 4.58 16.24 -7.62
N ASN A 316 3.91 15.10 -7.45
CA ASN A 316 3.86 14.34 -6.20
C ASN A 316 4.87 13.18 -6.15
N ASP A 317 5.67 12.99 -7.20
CA ASP A 317 6.69 11.96 -7.26
C ASP A 317 8.06 12.55 -6.93
N LYS A 318 8.74 11.97 -5.94
CA LYS A 318 10.04 12.48 -5.48
C LYS A 318 11.13 12.27 -6.54
N GLU A 319 11.00 11.26 -7.42
CA GLU A 319 11.97 10.97 -8.49
C GLU A 319 11.95 12.03 -9.62
N HIS A 320 10.90 12.85 -9.70
CA HIS A 320 10.84 13.98 -10.63
C HIS A 320 11.62 15.21 -10.16
N PHE A 321 12.30 15.12 -9.02
CA PHE A 321 13.15 16.16 -8.46
C PHE A 321 14.55 15.59 -8.22
N ASN A 322 15.59 16.44 -8.30
CA ASN A 322 16.92 16.01 -7.89
C ASN A 322 17.01 15.98 -6.37
N ARG A 323 17.50 14.86 -5.83
CA ARG A 323 17.80 14.73 -4.41
C ARG A 323 19.26 15.05 -4.16
N LEU A 324 20.13 14.59 -5.06
CA LEU A 324 21.56 14.84 -5.03
C LEU A 324 21.98 15.64 -6.27
N LYS A 325 23.08 16.39 -6.17
CA LYS A 325 23.65 17.11 -7.33
C LYS A 325 24.03 16.19 -8.50
N SER A 326 24.29 14.90 -8.23
CA SER A 326 24.65 13.90 -9.23
C SER A 326 23.45 13.25 -9.91
N ASP A 327 22.23 13.48 -9.42
CA ASP A 327 21.04 12.82 -9.95
C ASP A 327 20.76 13.26 -11.39
N LYS A 328 20.26 12.31 -12.18
CA LYS A 328 19.85 12.55 -13.56
C LYS A 328 18.34 12.57 -13.65
N SER A 329 17.82 13.51 -14.44
CA SER A 329 16.39 13.59 -14.72
C SER A 329 15.91 12.32 -15.42
N VAL A 330 14.74 11.83 -15.00
CA VAL A 330 14.04 10.70 -15.64
C VAL A 330 13.32 11.13 -16.94
N PHE A 331 13.34 12.42 -17.27
CA PHE A 331 12.75 13.01 -18.47
C PHE A 331 13.70 14.02 -19.15
N SER A 332 13.45 14.31 -20.43
CA SER A 332 14.22 15.33 -21.16
C SER A 332 13.83 16.73 -20.70
N VAL A 333 14.78 17.42 -20.04
CA VAL A 333 14.57 18.80 -19.57
C VAL A 333 14.46 19.78 -20.74
N GLU A 334 15.18 19.54 -21.83
CA GLU A 334 15.16 20.38 -23.03
C GLU A 334 13.79 20.34 -23.72
N GLU A 335 13.27 19.13 -23.96
CA GLU A 335 11.94 18.95 -24.55
C GLU A 335 10.87 19.55 -23.62
N PHE A 336 10.94 19.24 -22.32
CA PHE A 336 10.00 19.77 -21.33
C PHE A 336 9.96 21.31 -21.34
N SER A 337 11.12 21.97 -21.37
CA SER A 337 11.23 23.43 -21.26
C SER A 337 10.64 24.17 -22.46
N THR A 338 10.40 23.49 -23.59
CA THR A 338 9.89 24.10 -24.82
C THR A 338 8.45 24.63 -24.64
N GLY A 339 8.31 25.96 -24.57
CA GLY A 339 7.02 26.64 -24.38
C GLY A 339 6.44 26.52 -22.96
N TRP A 340 7.23 26.05 -21.99
CA TRP A 340 6.77 25.82 -20.62
C TRP A 340 6.43 27.12 -19.87
N GLU A 341 7.28 28.15 -20.00
CA GLU A 341 7.12 29.42 -19.29
C GLU A 341 5.78 30.10 -19.63
N GLU A 342 5.41 30.15 -20.90
CA GLU A 342 4.14 30.72 -21.36
C GLU A 342 2.94 29.92 -20.83
N LYS A 343 3.02 28.58 -20.90
CA LYS A 343 1.95 27.67 -20.47
C LYS A 343 1.66 27.83 -18.97
N VAL A 344 2.70 27.92 -18.15
CA VAL A 344 2.57 27.86 -16.68
C VAL A 344 2.42 29.24 -16.03
N SER A 345 2.76 30.33 -16.72
CA SER A 345 2.78 31.69 -16.20
C SER A 345 1.51 32.11 -15.43
N PRO A 346 0.27 31.84 -15.92
CA PRO A 346 -0.94 32.22 -15.20
C PRO A 346 -1.08 31.53 -13.84
N PHE A 347 -0.72 30.25 -13.75
CA PHE A 347 -0.80 29.46 -12.51
C PHE A 347 0.33 29.82 -11.55
N LEU A 348 1.54 29.98 -12.08
CA LEU A 348 2.73 30.33 -11.30
C LEU A 348 2.55 31.69 -10.62
N LYS A 349 1.99 32.70 -11.32
CA LYS A 349 1.71 34.01 -10.71
C LYS A 349 0.72 33.91 -9.55
N LYS A 350 -0.32 33.09 -9.66
CA LYS A 350 -1.28 32.85 -8.57
C LYS A 350 -0.59 32.18 -7.37
N ALA A 351 0.23 31.17 -7.62
CA ALA A 351 0.99 30.47 -6.58
C ALA A 351 1.98 31.40 -5.86
N GLN A 352 2.67 32.27 -6.60
CA GLN A 352 3.60 33.26 -6.06
C GLN A 352 2.89 34.36 -5.26
N ALA A 353 1.67 34.74 -5.65
CA ALA A 353 0.87 35.72 -4.91
C ALA A 353 0.46 35.21 -3.51
N ALA A 354 0.37 33.90 -3.33
CA ALA A 354 0.06 33.24 -2.06
C ALA A 354 1.23 32.37 -1.54
N ALA A 355 2.48 32.81 -1.78
CA ALA A 355 3.67 31.99 -1.55
C ALA A 355 3.86 31.53 -0.09
N ASP A 356 3.39 32.32 0.87
CA ASP A 356 3.43 32.02 2.30
C ASP A 356 2.67 30.73 2.65
N LYS A 357 1.50 30.52 2.03
CA LYS A 357 0.66 29.34 2.23
C LYS A 357 0.89 28.25 1.18
N PHE A 358 1.00 28.64 -0.09
CA PHE A 358 1.08 27.70 -1.21
C PHE A 358 2.32 26.79 -1.15
N TYR A 359 3.46 27.26 -0.66
CA TYR A 359 4.64 26.40 -0.48
C TYR A 359 4.75 25.84 0.94
N GLY A 360 3.74 26.03 1.79
CA GLY A 360 3.66 25.52 3.16
C GLY A 360 2.83 24.25 3.29
N ASP A 361 2.65 23.81 4.54
CA ASP A 361 1.78 22.69 4.94
C ASP A 361 0.39 23.14 5.40
N ASP A 362 0.04 24.41 5.18
CA ASP A 362 -1.23 25.04 5.55
C ASP A 362 -1.96 25.57 4.30
N ARG A 363 -2.05 24.73 3.27
CA ARG A 363 -2.84 25.02 2.07
C ARG A 363 -4.32 24.83 2.38
N ASP A 364 -5.12 25.79 1.95
CA ASP A 364 -6.55 25.60 1.84
C ASP A 364 -6.92 24.87 0.54
N MET A 365 -8.21 24.65 0.35
CA MET A 365 -8.78 23.94 -0.79
C MET A 365 -8.46 24.60 -2.14
N GLU A 366 -8.51 25.94 -2.22
CA GLU A 366 -8.24 26.67 -3.46
C GLU A 366 -6.76 26.53 -3.86
N LEU A 367 -5.85 26.65 -2.89
CA LEU A 367 -4.42 26.46 -3.12
C LEU A 367 -4.07 24.98 -3.40
N GLY A 368 -4.79 24.05 -2.78
CA GLY A 368 -4.71 22.62 -3.11
C GLY A 368 -5.05 22.36 -4.58
N ILE A 369 -6.22 22.84 -5.04
CA ILE A 369 -6.67 22.72 -6.44
C ILE A 369 -5.65 23.36 -7.40
N LEU A 370 -5.13 24.54 -7.08
CA LEU A 370 -4.10 25.22 -7.88
C LEU A 370 -2.81 24.40 -8.00
N SER A 371 -2.44 23.64 -6.95
CA SER A 371 -1.26 22.77 -7.02
C SER A 371 -1.46 21.62 -8.01
N TYR A 372 -2.67 21.07 -8.10
CA TYR A 372 -3.02 20.07 -9.10
C TYR A 372 -3.10 20.66 -10.51
N ASP A 373 -3.57 21.89 -10.70
CA ASP A 373 -3.52 22.55 -12.02
C ASP A 373 -2.09 22.62 -12.55
N LEU A 374 -1.13 22.99 -11.70
CA LEU A 374 0.30 23.00 -12.05
C LEU A 374 0.84 21.59 -12.36
N ALA A 375 0.47 20.59 -11.56
CA ALA A 375 0.89 19.20 -11.78
C ALA A 375 0.30 18.61 -13.06
N ILE A 376 -0.97 18.85 -13.35
CA ILE A 376 -1.63 18.44 -14.60
C ILE A 376 -0.93 19.09 -15.78
N ALA A 377 -0.67 20.41 -15.73
CA ALA A 377 0.06 21.10 -16.78
C ALA A 377 1.47 20.51 -17.01
N THR A 378 2.15 20.12 -15.92
CA THR A 378 3.46 19.46 -15.94
C THR A 378 3.37 18.10 -16.66
N PHE A 379 2.44 17.24 -16.28
CA PHE A 379 2.31 15.91 -16.90
C PHE A 379 1.82 15.96 -18.34
N GLU A 380 0.97 16.92 -18.70
CA GLU A 380 0.62 17.18 -20.10
C GLU A 380 1.85 17.56 -20.94
N GLN A 381 2.72 18.40 -20.38
CA GLN A 381 3.95 18.83 -21.05
C GLN A 381 4.93 17.66 -21.20
N LEU A 382 5.05 16.81 -20.18
CA LEU A 382 5.87 15.58 -20.24
C LEU A 382 5.32 14.59 -21.28
N ALA A 383 4.00 14.39 -21.34
CA ALA A 383 3.37 13.46 -22.28
C ALA A 383 3.41 13.94 -23.74
N ARG A 384 3.58 15.25 -23.98
CA ARG A 384 3.54 15.87 -25.31
C ARG A 384 4.59 15.32 -26.27
N PHE A 385 5.78 14.99 -25.78
CA PHE A 385 6.93 14.59 -26.59
C PHE A 385 7.13 13.07 -26.67
N ILE A 386 6.28 12.29 -25.98
CA ILE A 386 6.38 10.83 -25.97
C ILE A 386 5.56 10.26 -27.11
N SER A 387 6.24 9.60 -28.05
CA SER A 387 5.63 8.94 -29.20
C SER A 387 5.21 7.50 -28.92
N ASP A 388 5.91 6.79 -28.03
CA ASP A 388 5.58 5.42 -27.62
C ASP A 388 4.37 5.42 -26.67
N ASP A 389 3.26 4.77 -27.06
CA ASP A 389 2.02 4.79 -26.28
C ASP A 389 2.16 4.12 -24.91
N GLN A 390 3.05 3.14 -24.75
CA GLN A 390 3.24 2.45 -23.47
C GLN A 390 3.95 3.36 -22.46
N LYS A 391 5.06 4.00 -22.88
CA LYS A 391 5.77 5.01 -22.09
C LYS A 391 4.89 6.24 -21.83
N LYS A 392 4.10 6.64 -22.83
CA LYS A 392 3.14 7.73 -22.67
C LYS A 392 2.08 7.37 -21.62
N GLY A 393 1.62 6.12 -21.63
CA GLY A 393 0.70 5.58 -20.63
C GLY A 393 1.23 5.71 -19.20
N GLU A 394 2.51 5.52 -18.94
CA GLU A 394 3.09 5.71 -17.60
C GLU A 394 2.96 7.15 -17.10
N VAL A 395 3.20 8.14 -17.97
CA VAL A 395 3.01 9.57 -17.65
C VAL A 395 1.53 9.91 -17.50
N LEU A 396 0.68 9.40 -18.40
CA LEU A 396 -0.77 9.62 -18.34
C LEU A 396 -1.40 9.01 -17.09
N ARG A 397 -0.84 7.93 -16.54
CA ARG A 397 -1.25 7.38 -15.24
C ARG A 397 -1.04 8.38 -14.11
N LYS A 398 0.10 9.08 -14.10
CA LYS A 398 0.38 10.13 -13.12
C LYS A 398 -0.54 11.34 -13.33
N GLN A 399 -0.74 11.77 -14.59
CA GLN A 399 -1.71 12.83 -14.92
C GLN A 399 -3.14 12.48 -14.45
N THR A 400 -3.56 11.24 -14.68
CA THR A 400 -4.86 10.72 -14.27
C THR A 400 -4.99 10.76 -12.75
N SER A 401 -3.98 10.33 -12.00
CA SER A 401 -3.99 10.45 -10.54
C SER A 401 -4.20 11.91 -10.09
N MET A 402 -3.55 12.88 -10.74
CA MET A 402 -3.75 14.30 -10.43
C MET A 402 -5.17 14.77 -10.73
N LEU A 403 -5.72 14.39 -11.89
CA LEU A 403 -7.10 14.72 -12.28
C LEU A 403 -8.12 14.13 -11.31
N MET A 404 -7.93 12.88 -10.89
CA MET A 404 -8.84 12.17 -9.99
C MET A 404 -8.81 12.75 -8.57
N ILE A 405 -7.64 13.09 -8.04
CA ILE A 405 -7.55 13.76 -6.72
C ILE A 405 -8.11 15.18 -6.79
N GLN A 406 -7.82 15.93 -7.85
CA GLN A 406 -8.40 17.26 -8.03
C GLN A 406 -9.93 17.18 -8.17
N ALA A 407 -10.47 16.16 -8.84
CA ALA A 407 -11.91 15.94 -8.93
C ALA A 407 -12.54 15.70 -7.55
N GLU A 408 -11.89 14.92 -6.68
CA GLU A 408 -12.29 14.75 -5.28
C GLU A 408 -12.35 16.09 -4.55
N LEU A 409 -11.28 16.89 -4.59
CA LEU A 409 -11.23 18.21 -3.96
C LEU A 409 -12.31 19.16 -4.49
N LEU A 410 -12.57 19.15 -5.80
CA LEU A 410 -13.62 19.95 -6.43
C LEU A 410 -15.02 19.50 -6.01
N MET A 411 -15.24 18.19 -5.85
CA MET A 411 -16.50 17.64 -5.39
C MET A 411 -16.80 18.05 -3.94
N GLU A 412 -15.80 17.94 -3.06
CA GLU A 412 -15.89 18.41 -1.66
C GLU A 412 -16.08 19.93 -1.56
N SER A 413 -15.53 20.68 -2.52
CA SER A 413 -15.75 22.12 -2.66
C SER A 413 -17.13 22.49 -3.24
N LYS A 414 -18.00 21.51 -3.51
CA LYS A 414 -19.31 21.68 -4.15
C LYS A 414 -19.25 22.24 -5.57
N VAL A 415 -18.11 22.07 -6.27
CA VAL A 415 -17.90 22.46 -7.66
C VAL A 415 -17.99 21.23 -8.57
N ARG A 416 -19.17 20.59 -8.55
CA ARG A 416 -19.42 19.31 -9.24
C ARG A 416 -19.08 19.35 -10.72
N ASP A 417 -19.50 20.38 -11.45
CA ASP A 417 -19.29 20.45 -12.90
C ASP A 417 -17.81 20.40 -13.28
N ALA A 418 -16.94 21.03 -12.47
CA ALA A 418 -15.49 20.98 -12.67
C ALA A 418 -14.90 19.60 -12.30
N ALA A 419 -15.41 18.97 -11.22
CA ALA A 419 -15.02 17.60 -10.86
C ALA A 419 -15.37 16.60 -11.98
N GLU A 420 -16.59 16.69 -12.52
CA GLU A 420 -17.04 15.86 -13.64
C GLU A 420 -16.29 16.17 -14.93
N ALA A 421 -15.90 17.43 -15.17
CA ALA A 421 -15.04 17.79 -16.30
C ALA A 421 -13.67 17.09 -16.21
N ASN A 422 -13.10 16.94 -15.01
CA ASN A 422 -11.86 16.18 -14.82
C ASN A 422 -12.04 14.68 -15.12
N LEU A 423 -13.17 14.08 -14.74
CA LEU A 423 -13.47 12.69 -15.13
C LEU A 423 -13.55 12.53 -16.65
N ASN A 424 -14.17 13.49 -17.35
CA ASN A 424 -14.24 13.47 -18.81
C ASN A 424 -12.85 13.65 -19.46
N LYS A 425 -12.00 14.54 -18.91
CA LYS A 425 -10.61 14.64 -19.36
C LYS A 425 -9.86 13.31 -19.22
N VAL A 426 -10.07 12.55 -18.14
CA VAL A 426 -9.48 11.22 -18.00
C VAL A 426 -9.93 10.30 -19.14
N VAL A 427 -11.21 10.32 -19.52
CA VAL A 427 -11.70 9.57 -20.69
C VAL A 427 -10.99 10.01 -21.97
N ASP A 428 -10.90 11.33 -22.21
CA ASP A 428 -10.26 11.90 -23.40
C ASP A 428 -8.76 11.58 -23.51
N LEU A 429 -8.07 11.41 -22.37
CA LEU A 429 -6.65 11.02 -22.33
C LEU A 429 -6.44 9.56 -22.74
N TRP A 430 -7.31 8.66 -22.27
CA TRP A 430 -7.08 7.22 -22.39
C TRP A 430 -7.70 6.60 -23.63
N VAL A 431 -8.90 7.02 -24.04
CA VAL A 431 -9.60 6.43 -25.20
C VAL A 431 -8.73 6.41 -26.46
N PRO A 432 -7.99 7.47 -26.83
CA PRO A 432 -7.19 7.47 -28.07
C PRO A 432 -6.03 6.47 -28.11
N ILE A 433 -5.56 6.01 -26.96
CA ILE A 433 -4.40 5.10 -26.86
C ILE A 433 -4.78 3.71 -26.32
N PHE A 434 -5.99 3.55 -25.80
CA PHE A 434 -6.43 2.37 -25.04
C PHE A 434 -6.14 1.04 -25.76
N GLU A 435 -6.51 0.91 -27.03
CA GLU A 435 -6.33 -0.33 -27.81
C GLU A 435 -4.86 -0.69 -28.08
N ARG A 436 -3.93 0.26 -27.89
CA ARG A 436 -2.48 0.05 -28.10
C ARG A 436 -1.73 -0.24 -26.81
N LEU A 437 -2.39 -0.11 -25.65
CA LEU A 437 -1.83 -0.46 -24.35
C LEU A 437 -1.73 -1.98 -24.21
N LYS A 438 -0.84 -2.43 -23.31
CA LYS A 438 -0.65 -3.85 -22.97
C LYS A 438 -0.46 -4.03 -21.47
N GLY A 439 -0.61 -5.27 -21.00
CA GLY A 439 -0.29 -5.65 -19.64
C GLY A 439 -1.29 -5.14 -18.60
N SER A 440 -0.85 -5.10 -17.35
CA SER A 440 -1.60 -4.56 -16.21
C SER A 440 -2.11 -3.13 -16.42
N LEU A 441 -1.37 -2.30 -17.18
CA LEU A 441 -1.79 -0.93 -17.46
C LEU A 441 -3.12 -0.90 -18.23
N MET A 442 -3.28 -1.75 -19.24
CA MET A 442 -4.52 -1.84 -20.03
C MET A 442 -5.70 -2.28 -19.17
N ILE A 443 -5.48 -3.26 -18.27
CA ILE A 443 -6.48 -3.77 -17.33
C ILE A 443 -6.95 -2.63 -16.39
N HIS A 444 -6.02 -1.88 -15.81
CA HIS A 444 -6.33 -0.78 -14.89
C HIS A 444 -7.08 0.35 -15.59
N VAL A 445 -6.66 0.73 -16.80
CA VAL A 445 -7.35 1.75 -17.60
C VAL A 445 -8.75 1.29 -17.98
N CYS A 446 -8.93 0.02 -18.34
CA CYS A 446 -10.25 -0.54 -18.65
C CYS A 446 -11.21 -0.45 -17.45
N LEU A 447 -10.74 -0.82 -16.25
CA LEU A 447 -11.54 -0.71 -15.02
C LEU A 447 -11.92 0.73 -14.71
N LEU A 448 -10.97 1.67 -14.82
CA LEU A 448 -11.22 3.08 -14.53
C LEU A 448 -12.23 3.69 -15.52
N LEU A 449 -12.05 3.45 -16.82
CA LEU A 449 -12.99 3.92 -17.85
C LEU A 449 -14.38 3.33 -17.62
N PHE A 450 -14.47 2.04 -17.29
CA PHE A 450 -15.72 1.40 -16.91
C PHE A 450 -16.39 2.12 -15.72
N GLN A 451 -15.67 2.36 -14.63
CA GLN A 451 -16.20 3.02 -13.42
C GLN A 451 -16.71 4.44 -13.73
N ILE A 452 -15.96 5.23 -14.53
CA ILE A 452 -16.39 6.56 -14.95
C ILE A 452 -17.69 6.48 -15.77
N LYS A 453 -17.81 5.49 -16.67
CA LYS A 453 -19.03 5.28 -17.46
C LYS A 453 -20.23 4.87 -16.59
N ILE A 454 -20.03 4.02 -15.56
CA ILE A 454 -21.07 3.70 -14.58
C ILE A 454 -21.51 4.96 -13.82
N TYR A 455 -20.57 5.79 -13.36
CA TYR A 455 -20.88 7.05 -12.69
C TYR A 455 -21.75 7.97 -13.56
N PHE A 456 -21.41 8.14 -14.84
CA PHE A 456 -22.21 8.93 -15.78
C PHE A 456 -23.50 8.23 -16.27
N ASN A 457 -23.78 7.01 -15.81
CA ASN A 457 -24.90 6.18 -16.24
C ASN A 457 -24.91 5.92 -17.77
N ASP A 458 -23.73 5.82 -18.37
CA ASP A 458 -23.50 5.44 -19.77
C ASP A 458 -23.26 3.93 -19.86
N LEU A 459 -24.34 3.18 -19.67
CA LEU A 459 -24.31 1.72 -19.60
C LEU A 459 -23.88 1.07 -20.92
N GLN A 460 -24.14 1.73 -22.06
CA GLN A 460 -23.75 1.23 -23.38
C GLN A 460 -22.23 1.22 -23.53
N SER A 461 -21.56 2.32 -23.18
CA SER A 461 -20.09 2.37 -23.21
C SER A 461 -19.49 1.46 -22.13
N ALA A 462 -20.08 1.41 -20.93
CA ALA A 462 -19.63 0.51 -19.87
C ALA A 462 -19.64 -0.96 -20.30
N ALA A 463 -20.68 -1.40 -21.01
CA ALA A 463 -20.77 -2.77 -21.54
C ALA A 463 -19.62 -3.13 -22.51
N GLN A 464 -19.08 -2.15 -23.25
CA GLN A 464 -17.94 -2.38 -24.14
C GLN A 464 -16.66 -2.71 -23.35
N TYR A 465 -16.40 -1.98 -22.27
CA TYR A 465 -15.25 -2.25 -21.38
C TYR A 465 -15.42 -3.56 -20.60
N MET A 466 -16.65 -3.88 -20.18
CA MET A 466 -16.95 -5.18 -19.56
C MET A 466 -16.65 -6.33 -20.53
N LYS A 467 -17.16 -6.24 -21.76
CA LYS A 467 -16.87 -7.21 -22.81
C LYS A 467 -15.37 -7.28 -23.13
N PHE A 468 -14.67 -6.16 -23.12
CA PHE A 468 -13.23 -6.14 -23.32
C PHE A 468 -12.51 -6.93 -22.22
N MET A 469 -12.83 -6.67 -20.94
CA MET A 469 -12.25 -7.35 -19.79
C MET A 469 -12.52 -8.86 -19.81
N ASP A 470 -13.75 -9.27 -20.15
CA ASP A 470 -14.13 -10.69 -20.29
C ASP A 470 -13.33 -11.39 -21.39
N ASN A 471 -12.96 -10.66 -22.45
CA ASN A 471 -12.23 -11.20 -23.59
C ASN A 471 -10.71 -11.14 -23.46
N PHE A 472 -10.18 -10.49 -22.41
CA PHE A 472 -8.76 -10.17 -22.26
C PHE A 472 -7.85 -11.41 -22.29
N ASP A 473 -8.27 -12.52 -21.68
CA ASP A 473 -7.54 -13.79 -21.65
C ASP A 473 -8.45 -14.98 -21.97
N THR A 474 -9.19 -14.88 -23.06
CA THR A 474 -10.10 -15.95 -23.52
C THR A 474 -9.39 -17.24 -23.90
N GLU A 475 -8.13 -17.15 -24.29
CA GLU A 475 -7.31 -18.31 -24.66
C GLU A 475 -6.59 -18.94 -23.46
N GLY A 476 -6.73 -18.37 -22.25
CA GLY A 476 -6.10 -18.87 -21.02
C GLY A 476 -4.58 -18.90 -21.10
N LYS A 477 -3.99 -17.94 -21.81
CA LYS A 477 -2.55 -17.87 -22.06
C LYS A 477 -1.80 -17.17 -20.92
N LEU A 478 -2.50 -16.41 -20.06
CA LEU A 478 -1.87 -15.82 -18.88
C LEU A 478 -1.53 -16.92 -17.87
N GLU A 479 -0.23 -17.03 -17.56
CA GLU A 479 0.25 -17.96 -16.55
C GLU A 479 -0.29 -17.60 -15.16
N GLU A 480 -0.91 -18.58 -14.50
CA GLU A 480 -1.45 -18.43 -13.16
C GLU A 480 -0.35 -18.08 -12.15
N GLY A 481 -0.55 -17.00 -11.39
CA GLY A 481 0.40 -16.52 -10.39
C GLY A 481 1.29 -15.36 -10.84
N THR A 482 1.28 -15.00 -12.13
CA THR A 482 1.88 -13.75 -12.62
C THR A 482 1.15 -12.51 -12.08
N GLU A 483 1.83 -11.37 -12.02
CA GLU A 483 1.21 -10.11 -11.58
C GLU A 483 0.06 -9.70 -12.49
N GLU A 484 0.20 -9.86 -13.82
CA GLU A 484 -0.87 -9.56 -14.77
C GLU A 484 -2.11 -10.44 -14.57
N TYR A 485 -1.94 -11.74 -14.29
CA TYR A 485 -3.05 -12.63 -13.96
C TYR A 485 -3.76 -12.21 -12.66
N LYS A 486 -3.00 -11.80 -11.63
CA LYS A 486 -3.57 -11.34 -10.36
C LYS A 486 -4.38 -10.05 -10.55
N GLU A 487 -3.85 -9.11 -11.33
CA GLU A 487 -4.51 -7.85 -11.65
C GLU A 487 -5.79 -8.07 -12.46
N LEU A 488 -5.75 -8.93 -13.48
CA LEU A 488 -6.93 -9.30 -14.25
C LEU A 488 -8.05 -9.83 -13.33
N LYS A 489 -7.74 -10.81 -12.46
CA LYS A 489 -8.73 -11.37 -11.54
C LYS A 489 -9.30 -10.34 -10.56
N LEU A 490 -8.46 -9.44 -10.04
CA LEU A 490 -8.90 -8.41 -9.10
C LEU A 490 -9.76 -7.35 -9.80
N SER A 491 -9.33 -6.86 -10.97
CA SER A 491 -10.06 -5.88 -11.75
C SER A 491 -11.38 -6.45 -12.30
N SER A 492 -11.44 -7.69 -12.77
CA SER A 492 -12.70 -8.32 -13.18
C SER A 492 -13.70 -8.45 -12.02
N ALA A 493 -13.24 -8.82 -10.82
CA ALA A 493 -14.10 -8.89 -9.64
C ALA A 493 -14.63 -7.50 -9.26
N LYS A 494 -13.77 -6.48 -9.25
CA LYS A 494 -14.16 -5.10 -8.96
C LYS A 494 -15.11 -4.53 -10.02
N LEU A 495 -14.89 -4.86 -11.29
CA LEU A 495 -15.76 -4.47 -12.40
C LEU A 495 -17.17 -5.06 -12.21
N LYS A 496 -17.26 -6.36 -11.90
CA LYS A 496 -18.55 -7.02 -11.63
C LYS A 496 -19.28 -6.38 -10.46
N ALA A 497 -18.61 -6.19 -9.31
CA ALA A 497 -19.21 -5.54 -8.15
C ALA A 497 -19.69 -4.12 -8.47
N THR A 498 -18.89 -3.33 -9.20
CA THR A 498 -19.28 -1.99 -9.65
C THR A 498 -20.49 -2.03 -10.59
N PHE A 499 -20.62 -3.04 -11.45
CA PHE A 499 -21.79 -3.21 -12.30
C PHE A 499 -23.04 -3.57 -11.47
N ASP A 500 -22.91 -4.49 -10.52
CA ASP A 500 -24.02 -4.92 -9.67
C ASP A 500 -24.55 -3.73 -8.83
N ASP A 501 -23.63 -2.92 -8.31
CA ASP A 501 -23.92 -1.70 -7.53
C ASP A 501 -24.20 -0.44 -8.39
N ARG A 502 -24.26 -0.56 -9.73
CA ARG A 502 -24.42 0.60 -10.64
C ARG A 502 -25.63 1.50 -10.29
N GLY A 503 -26.67 0.89 -9.71
CA GLY A 503 -27.86 1.56 -9.25
C GLY A 503 -27.63 2.51 -8.08
N LEU A 504 -26.50 2.42 -7.37
CA LEU A 504 -26.10 3.30 -6.27
C LEU A 504 -24.95 4.23 -6.66
N LEU A 505 -24.14 3.84 -7.64
CA LEU A 505 -22.89 4.53 -8.01
C LEU A 505 -23.06 5.66 -9.05
N SER A 506 -24.29 5.97 -9.46
CA SER A 506 -24.53 6.98 -10.49
C SER A 506 -24.51 8.41 -9.95
N LYS A 507 -24.10 9.37 -10.80
CA LYS A 507 -24.12 10.81 -10.50
C LYS A 507 -25.49 11.36 -10.12
N LYS A 508 -26.58 10.66 -10.47
CA LYS A 508 -27.96 11.06 -10.12
C LYS A 508 -28.28 10.82 -8.65
N ILE A 509 -27.56 9.91 -8.01
CA ILE A 509 -27.83 9.43 -6.65
C ILE A 509 -26.78 9.98 -5.69
N LEU A 510 -25.51 9.83 -6.07
CA LEU A 510 -24.38 10.30 -5.29
C LEU A 510 -24.38 11.82 -5.18
N LYS A 511 -24.11 12.35 -3.98
CA LYS A 511 -23.88 13.79 -3.72
C LYS A 511 -22.40 14.16 -3.83
N HIS A 512 -21.53 13.31 -3.32
CA HIS A 512 -20.07 13.32 -3.50
C HIS A 512 -19.60 11.97 -4.05
N PHE A 513 -18.29 11.75 -4.20
CA PHE A 513 -17.77 10.48 -4.72
C PHE A 513 -17.71 9.34 -3.69
N HIS A 514 -18.35 9.49 -2.53
CA HIS A 514 -18.45 8.43 -1.52
C HIS A 514 -19.90 8.01 -1.40
N LEU A 515 -20.12 6.75 -1.01
CA LEU A 515 -21.45 6.30 -0.64
C LEU A 515 -21.82 7.01 0.68
N ASP A 516 -22.95 7.70 0.70
CA ASP A 516 -23.51 8.22 1.94
C ASP A 516 -23.77 7.01 2.87
N ASP A 517 -23.38 7.10 4.14
CA ASP A 517 -23.78 6.12 5.17
C ASP A 517 -25.31 5.99 5.12
N MET A 518 -25.81 4.81 4.71
CA MET A 518 -27.26 4.52 4.70
C MET A 518 -27.79 4.24 6.11
#